data_AF-A0A9D0LHK5-F1
#
_entry.id   AF-A0A9D0LHK5-F1
#
_cell.length_a   1.000
_cell.length_b   1.000
_cell.length_c   1.000
_cell.angle_alpha   90.00
_cell.angle_beta   90.00
_cell.angle_gamma   90.00
#
_symmetry.space_group_name_H-M   'P 1'
#
loop_
_entity.id
_entity.type
_entity.pdbx_description
1 polymer ?
#
loop_
_entity_poly.entity_id
_entity_poly.type
_entity_poly.pdbx_seq_one_letter_code
_entity_poly.pdbx_strand_id
1 'polypeptide(L)'
;MTAPRGEVEVKAAIIYDGMAVAVLHFNPQDGALLPLGIHPRAFGVNPPLETIKRTLPSIMGDLEVLNGAEYREPESAWIIPLAYKGMIVAHLKIYADGIHVVPDYPANQELRAYGK
;
A
#
# COMPACT_ATOMS: atom_id res chain seq x y z
N MET A 1 11.51 -11.10 -17.55
CA MET A 1 10.25 -11.34 -16.82
C MET A 1 10.31 -12.76 -16.25
N THR A 2 10.43 -12.90 -14.93
CA THR A 2 10.37 -14.21 -14.27
C THR A 2 8.90 -14.52 -14.02
N ALA A 3 8.41 -15.66 -14.51
CA ALA A 3 7.04 -16.09 -14.24
C ALA A 3 6.83 -16.32 -12.73
N PRO A 4 5.64 -16.06 -12.18
CA PRO A 4 5.37 -16.23 -10.75
C PRO A 4 5.61 -17.69 -10.35
N ARG A 5 6.48 -17.91 -9.37
CA ARG A 5 6.81 -19.25 -8.80
C ARG A 5 5.72 -19.78 -7.86
N GLY A 6 4.51 -19.22 -7.91
CA GLY A 6 3.46 -19.43 -6.91
C GLY A 6 3.64 -18.58 -5.65
N GLU A 7 4.38 -17.47 -5.73
CA GLU A 7 4.47 -16.48 -4.66
C GLU A 7 3.11 -15.81 -4.45
N VAL A 8 2.68 -15.73 -3.20
CA VAL A 8 1.42 -15.08 -2.80
C VAL A 8 1.75 -13.78 -2.07
N GLU A 9 1.25 -12.67 -2.60
CA GLU A 9 1.32 -11.36 -1.96
C GLU A 9 -0.11 -10.86 -1.72
N VAL A 10 -0.34 -10.23 -0.57
CA VAL A 10 -1.64 -9.62 -0.24
C VAL A 10 -1.44 -8.13 -0.05
N LYS A 11 -2.18 -7.36 -0.84
CA LYS A 11 -2.14 -5.90 -0.88
C LYS A 11 -3.54 -5.34 -0.72
N ALA A 12 -3.65 -4.17 -0.09
CA ALA A 12 -4.83 -3.33 -0.17
C ALA A 12 -4.45 -1.96 -0.73
N ALA A 13 -5.17 -1.50 -1.75
CA ALA A 13 -4.97 -0.18 -2.32
C ALA A 13 -5.78 0.86 -1.54
N ILE A 14 -5.17 2.00 -1.23
CA ILE A 14 -5.87 3.22 -0.83
C ILE A 14 -6.28 3.91 -2.12
N ILE A 15 -7.58 4.16 -2.26
CA ILE A 15 -8.16 4.75 -3.47
C ILE A 15 -8.56 6.20 -3.19
N TYR A 16 -8.15 7.10 -4.08
CA TYR A 16 -8.57 8.50 -4.10
C TYR A 16 -8.89 8.89 -5.54
N ASP A 17 -10.03 9.55 -5.74
CA ASP A 17 -10.56 9.95 -7.05
C ASP A 17 -10.56 8.81 -8.10
N GLY A 18 -10.97 7.60 -7.67
CA GLY A 18 -11.06 6.42 -8.53
C GLY A 18 -9.71 5.78 -8.91
N MET A 19 -8.60 6.24 -8.34
CA MET A 19 -7.25 5.75 -8.62
C MET A 19 -6.56 5.25 -7.35
N ALA A 20 -5.76 4.20 -7.46
CA ALA A 20 -4.87 3.80 -6.37
C ALA A 20 -3.80 4.89 -6.16
N VAL A 21 -3.61 5.32 -4.91
CA VAL A 21 -2.64 6.39 -4.55
C VAL A 21 -1.61 5.92 -3.52
N ALA A 22 -1.87 4.81 -2.84
CA ALA A 22 -0.94 4.15 -1.95
C ALA A 22 -1.32 2.68 -1.77
N VAL A 23 -0.38 1.86 -1.32
CA VAL A 23 -0.56 0.42 -1.10
C VAL A 23 -0.17 0.05 0.32
N LEU A 24 -1.03 -0.73 0.97
CA LEU A 24 -0.76 -1.41 2.22
C LEU A 24 -0.39 -2.87 1.94
N HIS A 25 0.69 -3.34 2.53
CA HIS A 25 1.15 -4.72 2.39
C HIS A 25 0.79 -5.54 3.63
N PHE A 26 0.33 -6.76 3.42
CA PHE A 26 -0.05 -7.68 4.49
C PHE A 26 0.81 -8.94 4.45
N ASN A 27 1.09 -9.49 5.62
CA ASN A 27 1.68 -10.80 5.73
C ASN A 27 0.64 -11.85 5.28
N PRO A 28 0.92 -12.62 4.21
CA PRO A 28 -0.04 -13.59 3.68
C PRO A 28 -0.25 -14.79 4.62
N GLN A 29 0.59 -15.00 5.64
CA GLN A 29 0.46 -16.11 6.59
C GLN A 29 -0.56 -15.82 7.70
N ASP A 30 -0.55 -14.62 8.28
CA ASP A 30 -1.36 -14.25 9.45
C ASP A 30 -2.27 -13.04 9.23
N GLY A 31 -2.13 -12.32 8.11
CA GLY A 31 -2.90 -11.13 7.77
C GLY A 31 -2.47 -9.86 8.52
N ALA A 32 -1.30 -9.84 9.16
CA ALA A 32 -0.79 -8.64 9.81
C ALA A 32 -0.40 -7.56 8.77
N LEU A 33 -0.71 -6.30 9.07
CA LEU A 33 -0.22 -5.16 8.29
C LEU A 33 1.30 -5.04 8.48
N LEU A 34 2.03 -4.79 7.39
CA LEU A 34 3.48 -4.73 7.37
C LEU A 34 3.99 -3.29 7.29
N PRO A 35 5.18 -3.01 7.86
CA PRO A 35 5.90 -1.79 7.59
C PRO A 35 6.22 -1.65 6.10
N LEU A 36 6.33 -0.41 5.63
CA LEU A 36 6.71 -0.08 4.27
C LEU A 36 8.07 -0.71 3.91
N GLY A 37 8.14 -1.27 2.70
CA GLY A 37 9.35 -1.91 2.16
C GLY A 37 9.50 -3.39 2.54
N ILE A 38 8.60 -3.93 3.37
CA ILE A 38 8.57 -5.37 3.68
C ILE A 38 7.62 -6.10 2.74
N HIS A 39 8.19 -6.95 1.89
CA HIS A 39 7.47 -7.74 0.89
C HIS A 39 7.74 -9.24 1.10
N PRO A 40 6.97 -9.93 1.96
CA PRO A 40 7.20 -11.34 2.22
C PRO A 40 6.84 -12.16 0.97
N ARG A 41 7.75 -13.06 0.61
CA ARG A 41 7.51 -14.06 -0.45
C ARG A 41 7.03 -15.34 0.22
N ALA A 42 5.72 -15.54 0.25
CA ALA A 42 5.14 -16.77 0.78
C ALA A 42 4.71 -17.71 -0.34
N PHE A 43 4.84 -19.02 -0.09
CA PHE A 43 4.50 -20.08 -1.04
C PHE A 43 3.54 -21.06 -0.38
N GLY A 44 2.53 -21.54 -1.11
CA GLY A 44 1.60 -22.57 -0.63
C GLY A 44 0.74 -22.14 0.57
N VAL A 45 0.61 -20.83 0.81
CA VAL A 45 -0.23 -20.27 1.89
C VAL A 45 -1.64 -19.97 1.39
N ASN A 46 -2.62 -20.09 2.27
CA ASN A 46 -3.98 -19.64 2.02
C ASN A 46 -4.24 -18.37 2.85
N PRO A 47 -4.16 -17.16 2.26
CA PRO A 47 -4.23 -15.94 3.06
C PRO A 47 -5.59 -15.74 3.72
N PRO A 48 -5.63 -15.17 4.94
CA PRO A 48 -6.87 -14.92 5.66
C PRO A 48 -7.61 -13.67 5.12
N LEU A 49 -7.99 -13.69 3.84
CA LEU A 49 -8.53 -12.52 3.12
C LEU A 49 -9.77 -11.93 3.79
N GLU A 50 -10.68 -12.77 4.29
CA GLU A 50 -11.89 -12.30 4.98
C GLU A 50 -11.57 -11.57 6.29
N THR A 51 -10.58 -12.05 7.04
CA THR A 51 -10.10 -11.37 8.24
C THR A 51 -9.51 -10.01 7.89
N ILE A 52 -8.65 -9.96 6.87
CA ILE A 52 -8.02 -8.72 6.40
C ILE A 52 -9.12 -7.71 6.00
N LYS A 53 -10.06 -8.13 5.15
CA LYS A 53 -11.21 -7.32 4.72
C LYS A 53 -12.02 -6.77 5.89
N ARG A 54 -12.25 -7.57 6.94
CA ARG A 54 -12.97 -7.13 8.15
C ARG A 54 -12.19 -6.09 8.96
N THR A 55 -10.86 -6.17 8.97
CA THR A 55 -10.01 -5.24 9.74
C THR A 55 -9.67 -3.96 9.00
N LEU A 56 -9.74 -3.95 7.66
CA LEU A 56 -9.36 -2.80 6.83
C LEU A 56 -10.03 -1.47 7.24
N PRO A 57 -11.35 -1.41 7.51
CA PRO A 57 -11.98 -0.15 7.93
C PRO A 57 -11.39 0.42 9.22
N SER A 58 -11.05 -0.44 10.19
CA SER A 58 -10.41 -0.01 11.43
C SER A 58 -9.00 0.50 11.18
N ILE A 59 -8.22 -0.22 10.37
CA ILE A 59 -6.87 0.20 9.99
C ILE A 59 -6.92 1.57 9.32
N MET A 60 -7.84 1.79 8.38
CA MET A 60 -8.01 3.07 7.69
C MET A 60 -8.40 4.20 8.63
N GLY A 61 -9.23 3.93 9.65
CA GLY A 61 -9.61 4.92 10.66
C GLY A 61 -8.48 5.31 11.61
N ASP A 62 -7.52 4.40 11.80
CA ASP A 62 -6.37 4.58 12.71
C ASP A 62 -5.09 4.99 11.95
N LEU A 63 -5.16 5.24 10.64
CA LEU A 63 -4.00 5.72 9.87
C LEU A 63 -3.68 7.17 10.25
N GLU A 64 -2.42 7.42 10.55
CA GLU A 64 -1.89 8.73 10.88
C GLU A 64 -1.06 9.27 9.72
N VAL A 65 -1.37 10.50 9.29
CA VAL A 65 -0.49 11.24 8.39
C VAL A 65 0.60 11.87 9.26
N LEU A 66 1.85 11.43 9.11
CA LEU A 66 2.95 11.97 9.90
C LEU A 66 3.30 13.38 9.44
N ASN A 67 3.68 14.24 10.39
CA ASN A 67 4.15 15.59 10.12
C ASN A 67 5.60 15.56 9.60
N GLY A 68 5.75 15.14 8.35
CA GLY A 68 7.01 15.09 7.62
C GLY A 68 6.75 14.95 6.13
N ALA A 69 7.55 15.67 5.33
CA ALA A 69 7.50 15.59 3.87
C ALA A 69 8.92 15.55 3.33
N GLU A 70 9.21 14.57 2.47
CA GLU A 70 10.49 14.47 1.76
C GLU A 70 10.25 14.78 0.29
N TYR A 71 10.98 15.75 -0.27
CA TYR A 71 10.96 15.96 -1.71
C TYR A 71 11.84 14.91 -2.39
N ARG A 72 11.32 14.20 -3.39
CA ARG A 72 12.07 13.19 -4.16
C ARG A 72 12.22 13.54 -5.62
N GLU A 73 13.47 13.60 -6.05
CA GLU A 73 13.87 13.57 -7.45
C GLU A 73 14.20 12.12 -7.88
N PRO A 74 13.95 11.72 -9.14
CA PRO A 74 13.49 12.53 -10.27
C PRO A 74 11.96 12.67 -10.39
N GLU A 75 11.21 12.14 -9.42
CA GLU A 75 9.73 12.07 -9.48
C GLU A 75 9.06 13.44 -9.31
N SER A 76 9.79 14.46 -8.84
CA SER A 76 9.32 15.82 -8.60
C SER A 76 8.05 15.84 -7.72
N ALA A 77 8.08 15.06 -6.64
CA ALA A 77 6.94 14.85 -5.76
C ALA A 77 7.35 14.92 -4.29
N TRP A 78 6.43 15.38 -3.45
CA TRP A 78 6.51 15.29 -2.01
C TRP A 78 6.01 13.92 -1.54
N ILE A 79 6.80 13.27 -0.70
CA ILE A 79 6.48 11.99 -0.08
C ILE A 79 6.00 12.25 1.34
N ILE A 80 4.75 11.89 1.61
CA ILE A 80 4.10 12.03 2.92
C ILE A 80 3.96 10.64 3.54
N PRO A 81 4.55 10.36 4.72
CA PRO A 81 4.45 9.05 5.33
C PRO A 81 3.09 8.85 6.00
N LEU A 82 2.49 7.69 5.72
CA LEU A 82 1.32 7.18 6.42
C LEU A 82 1.78 6.15 7.45
N ALA A 83 1.38 6.34 8.70
CA ALA A 83 1.74 5.48 9.81
C ALA A 83 0.52 4.78 10.42
N TYR A 84 0.76 3.61 11.00
CA TYR A 84 -0.21 2.86 11.78
C TYR A 84 0.52 2.22 12.96
N LYS A 85 0.04 2.44 14.20
CA LYS A 85 0.66 1.86 15.42
C LYS A 85 2.18 2.06 15.51
N GLY A 86 2.67 3.24 15.13
CA GLY A 86 4.09 3.61 15.23
C GLY A 86 5.00 3.08 14.11
N MET A 87 4.45 2.45 13.06
CA MET A 87 5.20 2.05 11.87
C MET A 87 4.71 2.80 10.64
N ILE A 88 5.63 3.23 9.76
CA ILE A 88 5.28 3.74 8.43
C ILE A 88 4.86 2.54 7.59
N VAL A 89 3.65 2.58 7.03
CA VAL A 89 3.04 1.46 6.29
C VAL A 89 2.82 1.77 4.81
N ALA A 90 2.75 3.06 4.48
CA ALA A 90 2.58 3.51 3.11
C ALA A 90 3.17 4.92 2.95
N HIS A 91 3.45 5.29 1.71
CA HIS A 91 3.79 6.64 1.33
C HIS A 91 2.72 7.18 0.39
N LEU A 92 2.23 8.38 0.69
CA LEU A 92 1.41 9.15 -0.23
C LEU A 92 2.33 10.08 -1.03
N LYS A 93 2.17 10.09 -2.35
CA LYS A 93 2.90 11.01 -3.22
C LYS A 93 2.02 12.20 -3.56
N ILE A 94 2.54 13.40 -3.41
CA ILE A 94 1.88 14.67 -3.77
C ILE A 94 2.75 15.36 -4.83
N TYR A 95 2.16 15.92 -5.87
CA TYR A 95 2.89 16.66 -6.89
C TYR A 95 3.67 17.84 -6.28
N ALA A 96 4.66 18.37 -6.99
CA ALA A 96 5.45 19.51 -6.55
C ALA A 96 4.63 20.74 -6.12
N ASP A 97 3.39 20.87 -6.63
CA ASP A 97 2.45 21.92 -6.22
C ASP A 97 1.93 21.81 -4.79
N GLY A 98 2.10 20.65 -4.14
CA GLY A 98 1.66 20.41 -2.77
C GLY A 98 0.16 20.19 -2.60
N ILE A 99 -0.61 20.06 -3.69
CA ILE A 99 -2.07 20.00 -3.66
C ILE A 99 -2.58 18.69 -4.26
N HIS A 100 -2.02 18.25 -5.39
CA HIS A 100 -2.55 17.12 -6.12
C HIS A 100 -1.89 15.81 -5.69
N VAL A 101 -2.69 14.77 -5.46
CA VAL A 101 -2.19 13.42 -5.16
C VAL A 101 -1.71 12.76 -6.46
N VAL A 102 -0.51 12.18 -6.43
CA VAL A 102 0.05 11.42 -7.56
C VAL A 102 -0.52 10.00 -7.52
N PRO A 103 -1.12 9.50 -8.62
CA PRO A 103 -1.55 8.12 -8.70
C PRO A 103 -0.39 7.12 -8.64
N ASP A 104 -0.60 6.00 -7.96
CA ASP A 104 0.27 4.84 -8.03
C ASP A 104 -0.13 4.00 -9.25
N TYR A 105 0.47 4.32 -10.40
CA TYR A 105 0.16 3.64 -11.66
C TYR A 105 0.42 2.12 -11.63
N PRO A 106 1.55 1.62 -11.09
CA PRO A 106 1.75 0.19 -10.90
C PRO A 106 0.64 -0.47 -10.06
N ALA A 107 0.29 0.11 -8.91
CA ALA A 107 -0.77 -0.44 -8.06
C ALA A 107 -2.13 -0.41 -8.75
N ASN A 108 -2.41 0.64 -9.53
CA ASN A 108 -3.64 0.75 -10.29
C ASN A 108 -3.73 -0.30 -11.41
N GLN A 109 -2.61 -0.64 -12.06
CA GLN A 109 -2.54 -1.73 -13.04
C GLN A 109 -2.78 -3.09 -12.38
N GLU A 110 -2.14 -3.34 -11.23
CA GLU A 110 -2.35 -4.56 -10.45
C GLU A 110 -3.81 -4.68 -9.98
N LEU A 111 -4.41 -3.59 -9.49
CA LEU A 111 -5.81 -3.57 -9.06
C LEU A 111 -6.77 -3.87 -10.22
N ARG A 112 -6.50 -3.36 -11.42
CA ARG A 112 -7.29 -3.68 -12.62
C ARG A 112 -7.13 -5.13 -13.06
N ALA A 113 -5.95 -5.71 -12.89
CA ALA A 113 -5.66 -7.09 -13.31
C ALA A 113 -6.14 -8.13 -12.29
N TYR A 114 -6.06 -7.83 -11.00
CA TYR A 114 -6.21 -8.81 -9.91
C TYR A 114 -7.12 -8.36 -8.77
N GLY A 115 -7.69 -7.15 -8.83
CA GLY A 115 -8.61 -6.63 -7.82
C GLY A 115 -9.82 -7.56 -7.63
N LYS A 116 -10.13 -7.87 -6.36
CA LYS A 116 -11.21 -8.77 -5.95
C LYS A 116 -12.00 -8.20 -4.79
#